data_AF-A0A7V5PMH0-F1
#
_entry.id   AF-A0A7V5PMH0-F1
#
_cell.length_a   1.000
_cell.length_b   1.000
_cell.length_c   1.000
_cell.angle_alpha   90.00
_cell.angle_beta   90.00
_cell.angle_gamma   90.00
#
_symmetry.space_group_name_H-M   'P 1'
#
loop_
_entity.id
_entity.type
_entity.pdbx_description
1 polymer ?
#
loop_
_entity_poly.entity_id
_entity_poly.type
_entity_poly.pdbx_seq_one_letter_code
_entity_poly.pdbx_strand_id
1 'polypeptide(L)'
;MNLKKASFILIGLFSILLFFSCRQGTSPEKKEFIIPDKNISFYQHIEPMLEYTCGLESGCHSPTDTQSKLLYVELIDKVSLMNHRLSSTGERLVNLSIHQKNPELAPLYLIVKEGYPNSPEDRMPPYWMNRSPLTDNQIEGIKRWIAEGAKD
;
A
#
# COMPACT_ATOMS: atom_id res chain seq x y z
N MET A 1 12.72 7.59 62.08
CA MET A 1 12.15 6.96 60.88
C MET A 1 13.18 5.96 60.35
N ASN A 2 12.88 4.66 60.35
CA ASN A 2 13.86 3.59 60.08
C ASN A 2 14.38 3.69 58.63
N LEU A 3 15.70 3.84 58.42
CA LEU A 3 16.34 3.97 57.10
C LEU A 3 15.92 2.86 56.12
N LYS A 4 15.70 1.64 56.63
CA LYS A 4 15.22 0.49 55.83
C LYS A 4 13.79 0.70 55.27
N LYS A 5 12.91 1.39 56.01
CA LYS A 5 11.55 1.70 55.57
C LYS A 5 11.53 2.80 54.50
N ALA A 6 12.44 3.77 54.60
CA ALA A 6 12.59 4.81 53.58
C ALA A 6 13.10 4.23 52.24
N SER A 7 13.99 3.23 52.29
CA SER A 7 14.52 2.56 51.09
C SER A 7 13.47 1.73 50.35
N PHE A 8 12.57 1.04 51.06
CA PHE A 8 11.47 0.29 50.43
C PHE A 8 10.44 1.22 49.77
N ILE A 9 10.18 2.39 50.35
CA ILE A 9 9.28 3.39 49.77
C ILE A 9 9.90 4.01 48.50
N LEU A 10 11.21 4.26 48.48
CA LEU A 10 11.91 4.80 47.32
C LEU A 10 11.93 3.84 46.13
N ILE A 11 12.13 2.54 46.38
CA ILE A 11 12.12 1.49 45.34
C ILE A 11 10.71 1.32 44.76
N GLY A 12 9.68 1.34 45.61
CA GLY A 12 8.28 1.31 45.15
C GLY A 12 7.91 2.51 44.28
N LEU A 13 8.37 3.72 44.63
CA LEU A 13 8.12 4.93 43.84
C LEU A 13 8.82 4.90 42.47
N PHE A 14 10.04 4.35 42.41
CA PHE A 14 10.79 4.20 41.16
C PHE A 14 10.14 3.19 40.21
N SER A 15 9.63 2.07 40.74
CA SER A 15 8.89 1.09 39.93
C SER A 15 7.56 1.63 39.38
N ILE A 16 6.86 2.50 40.10
CA ILE A 16 5.61 3.12 39.61
C ILE A 16 5.88 4.11 38.47
N LEU A 17 7.00 4.82 38.49
CA LEU A 17 7.40 5.74 37.41
C LEU A 17 7.74 5.02 36.10
N LEU A 18 8.15 3.75 36.14
CA LEU A 18 8.43 2.94 34.94
C LEU A 18 7.16 2.48 34.20
N PHE A 19 5.99 2.44 34.86
CA PHE A 19 4.73 2.04 34.20
C PHE A 19 4.01 3.20 33.49
N PHE A 20 4.38 4.47 33.75
CA PHE A 20 3.74 5.62 33.10
C PHE A 20 4.38 6.02 31.77
N SER A 21 5.56 5.49 31.42
CA SER A 21 6.26 5.86 30.16
C SER A 21 5.77 5.15 28.90
N CYS A 22 4.79 4.25 28.99
CA CYS A 22 4.20 3.60 27.81
C CYS A 22 2.69 3.86 27.75
N ARG A 23 2.28 5.11 27.56
CA ARG A 23 0.87 5.49 27.33
C ARG A 23 0.62 6.21 26.00
N GLN A 24 1.63 6.35 25.16
CA GLN A 24 1.45 6.71 23.76
C GLN A 24 1.32 5.42 22.97
N GLY A 25 0.08 4.93 22.89
CA GLY A 25 -0.27 4.05 21.78
C GLY A 25 0.02 4.82 20.50
N THR A 26 1.05 4.41 19.77
CA THR A 26 1.28 4.88 18.41
C THR A 26 0.16 4.29 17.56
N SER A 27 -1.01 4.91 17.56
CA SER A 27 -1.88 4.77 16.39
C SER A 27 -1.02 5.28 15.25
N PRO A 28 -0.63 4.42 14.28
CA PRO A 28 0.17 4.89 13.17
C PRO A 28 -0.62 6.04 12.54
N GLU A 29 -0.01 7.21 12.47
CA GLU A 29 -0.55 8.29 11.66
C GLU A 29 -0.79 7.71 10.27
N LYS A 30 -2.00 7.91 9.72
CA LYS A 30 -2.37 7.35 8.42
C LYS A 30 -1.29 7.75 7.42
N LYS A 31 -0.49 6.79 6.96
CA LYS A 31 0.62 7.06 6.05
C LYS A 31 0.05 7.54 4.72
N GLU A 32 0.14 8.83 4.47
CA GLU A 32 -0.37 9.42 3.23
C GLU A 32 0.74 9.39 2.17
N PHE A 33 0.55 8.57 1.14
CA PHE A 33 1.45 8.54 -0.01
C PHE A 33 1.01 9.60 -1.00
N ILE A 34 1.80 10.65 -1.13
CA ILE A 34 1.63 11.71 -2.13
C ILE A 34 2.52 11.39 -3.34
N ILE A 35 1.88 11.18 -4.49
CA ILE A 35 2.55 10.95 -5.77
C ILE A 35 2.77 12.32 -6.45
N PRO A 36 4.01 12.67 -6.86
CA PRO A 36 4.28 13.94 -7.51
C PRO A 36 3.60 14.04 -8.89
N ASP A 37 3.55 15.25 -9.42
CA ASP A 37 2.92 15.52 -10.71
C ASP A 37 3.79 15.08 -11.91
N LYS A 38 5.10 14.87 -11.69
CA LYS A 38 6.04 14.45 -12.73
C LYS A 38 7.24 13.70 -12.17
N ASN A 39 7.99 13.04 -13.07
CA ASN A 39 9.18 12.25 -12.75
C ASN A 39 8.87 11.17 -11.71
N ILE A 40 7.77 10.45 -11.95
CA ILE A 40 7.28 9.47 -11.00
C ILE A 40 8.16 8.22 -11.13
N SER A 41 8.92 7.95 -10.08
CA SER A 41 9.69 6.72 -9.89
C SER A 41 8.80 5.61 -9.34
N PHE A 42 8.95 4.39 -9.86
CA PHE A 42 8.27 3.21 -9.33
C PHE A 42 8.69 2.95 -7.88
N TYR A 43 10.00 2.81 -7.64
CA TYR A 43 10.53 2.41 -6.33
C TYR A 43 10.38 3.49 -5.25
N GLN A 44 10.30 4.77 -5.64
CA GLN A 44 10.16 5.87 -4.67
C GLN A 44 8.70 6.23 -4.37
N HIS A 45 7.78 6.03 -5.33
CA HIS A 45 6.42 6.56 -5.21
C HIS A 45 5.34 5.49 -5.36
N ILE A 46 5.45 4.59 -6.35
CA ILE A 46 4.38 3.63 -6.67
C ILE A 46 4.47 2.40 -5.77
N GLU A 47 5.64 1.75 -5.70
CA GLU A 47 5.86 0.55 -4.90
C GLU A 47 5.53 0.77 -3.42
N PRO A 48 6.02 1.82 -2.72
CA PRO A 48 5.73 1.96 -1.29
C PRO A 48 4.24 2.11 -1.01
N MET A 49 3.51 2.76 -1.92
CA MET A 49 2.06 2.93 -1.84
C MET A 49 1.32 1.61 -2.09
N LEU A 50 1.71 0.84 -3.11
CA LEU A 50 1.14 -0.47 -3.40
C LEU A 50 1.45 -1.48 -2.30
N GLU A 51 2.70 -1.53 -1.84
CA GLU A 51 3.16 -2.43 -0.79
C GLU A 51 2.39 -2.18 0.50
N TYR A 52 2.31 -0.91 0.94
CA TYR A 52 1.60 -0.59 2.16
C TYR A 52 0.10 -0.80 2.03
N THR A 53 -0.51 -0.29 0.95
CA THR A 53 -1.97 -0.34 0.79
C THR A 53 -2.42 -1.76 0.48
N CYS A 54 -1.86 -2.41 -0.54
CA CYS A 54 -2.35 -3.68 -1.05
C CYS A 54 -1.69 -4.89 -0.34
N GLY A 55 -0.43 -4.76 0.09
CA GLY A 55 0.28 -5.80 0.82
C GLY A 55 0.01 -5.77 2.32
N LEU A 56 0.52 -4.75 3.01
CA LEU A 56 0.57 -4.71 4.48
C LEU A 56 -0.76 -4.37 5.14
N GLU A 57 -1.50 -3.38 4.64
CA GLU A 57 -2.81 -3.01 5.21
C GLU A 57 -3.91 -4.01 4.86
N SER A 58 -4.05 -4.44 3.59
CA SER A 58 -5.11 -5.41 3.25
C SER A 58 -4.76 -6.84 3.59
N GLY A 59 -3.50 -7.23 3.49
CA GLY A 59 -3.11 -8.64 3.48
C GLY A 59 -3.39 -9.39 2.17
N CYS A 60 -4.22 -8.86 1.26
CA CYS A 60 -4.68 -9.53 0.01
C CYS A 60 -3.61 -9.71 -1.08
N HIS A 61 -2.53 -8.95 -1.01
CA HIS A 61 -1.37 -9.12 -1.88
C HIS A 61 -0.12 -9.17 -1.01
N SER A 62 -0.17 -9.95 0.07
CA SER A 62 0.90 -10.05 1.08
C SER A 62 1.77 -11.29 0.86
N PRO A 63 2.97 -11.37 1.47
CA PRO A 63 3.79 -12.58 1.43
C PRO A 63 3.08 -13.84 1.93
N THR A 64 2.05 -13.68 2.77
CA THR A 64 1.27 -14.77 3.34
C THR A 64 0.04 -15.15 2.52
N ASP A 65 -0.36 -14.33 1.55
CA ASP A 65 -1.47 -14.63 0.65
C ASP A 65 -0.96 -15.30 -0.63
N THR A 66 -0.87 -16.62 -0.59
CA THR A 66 -0.44 -17.45 -1.72
C THR A 66 -1.56 -17.75 -2.71
N GLN A 67 -2.80 -17.33 -2.42
CA GLN A 67 -3.97 -17.57 -3.29
C GLN A 67 -4.34 -16.34 -4.11
N SER A 68 -3.74 -15.19 -3.82
CA SER A 68 -3.93 -13.98 -4.61
C SER A 68 -3.57 -14.21 -6.08
N LYS A 69 -4.42 -13.70 -6.97
CA LYS A 69 -4.18 -13.79 -8.41
C LYS A 69 -2.92 -13.02 -8.83
N LEU A 70 -2.60 -11.93 -8.12
CA LEU A 70 -1.35 -11.17 -8.25
C LEU A 70 -0.56 -11.36 -6.95
N LEU A 71 0.59 -12.01 -7.01
CA LEU A 71 1.39 -12.29 -5.82
C LEU A 71 2.10 -11.03 -5.30
N TYR A 72 2.45 -11.02 -4.01
CA TYR A 72 3.20 -9.92 -3.40
C TYR A 72 4.51 -9.62 -4.13
N VAL A 73 5.26 -10.65 -4.52
CA VAL A 73 6.52 -10.49 -5.26
C VAL A 73 6.32 -9.84 -6.62
N GLU A 74 5.16 -10.04 -7.24
CA GLU A 74 4.80 -9.37 -8.49
C GLU A 74 4.34 -7.93 -8.23
N LEU A 75 3.69 -7.65 -7.10
CA LEU A 75 3.22 -6.33 -6.71
C LEU A 75 4.37 -5.33 -6.51
N ILE A 76 5.47 -5.78 -5.90
CA ILE A 76 6.61 -4.93 -5.52
C ILE A 76 7.74 -4.90 -6.55
N ASP A 77 7.67 -5.74 -7.58
CA ASP A 77 8.65 -5.72 -8.68
C ASP A 77 8.03 -5.06 -9.91
N LYS A 78 8.64 -3.97 -10.39
CA LYS A 78 8.08 -3.18 -11.49
C LYS A 78 7.79 -4.03 -12.72
N VAL A 79 8.76 -4.85 -13.13
CA VAL A 79 8.68 -5.61 -14.38
C VAL A 79 7.62 -6.69 -14.26
N SER A 80 7.56 -7.37 -13.11
CA SER A 80 6.56 -8.40 -12.83
C SER A 80 5.16 -7.80 -12.74
N LEU A 81 4.98 -6.69 -12.02
CA LEU A 81 3.70 -5.97 -11.94
C LEU A 81 3.19 -5.64 -13.33
N MET A 82 4.01 -4.99 -14.16
CA MET A 82 3.61 -4.57 -15.50
C MET A 82 3.27 -5.77 -16.40
N ASN A 83 4.05 -6.84 -16.32
CA ASN A 83 3.89 -8.02 -17.18
C ASN A 83 2.86 -9.04 -16.67
N HIS A 84 2.37 -8.89 -15.43
CA HIS A 84 1.33 -9.74 -14.88
C HIS A 84 0.13 -9.75 -15.81
N ARG A 85 -0.36 -10.96 -16.12
CA ARG A 85 -1.48 -11.16 -17.04
C ARG A 85 -2.74 -11.48 -16.27
N LEU A 86 -3.80 -10.73 -16.54
CA LEU A 86 -5.11 -11.01 -15.98
C LEU A 86 -5.59 -12.39 -16.46
N SER A 87 -5.98 -13.25 -15.54
CA SER A 87 -6.52 -14.58 -15.88
C SER A 87 -7.82 -14.52 -16.67
N SER A 88 -8.59 -13.44 -16.53
CA SER A 88 -9.88 -13.22 -17.20
C SER A 88 -9.75 -12.76 -18.65
N THR A 89 -8.82 -11.84 -18.96
CA THR A 89 -8.68 -11.24 -20.31
C THR A 89 -7.38 -11.60 -21.01
N GLY A 90 -6.38 -12.10 -20.28
CA GLY A 90 -5.03 -12.35 -20.77
C GLY A 90 -4.19 -11.09 -20.95
N GLU A 91 -4.72 -9.89 -20.71
CA GLU A 91 -4.02 -8.63 -20.86
C GLU A 91 -2.98 -8.41 -19.76
N ARG A 92 -1.91 -7.69 -20.12
CA ARG A 92 -0.92 -7.22 -19.16
C ARG A 92 -1.48 -6.05 -18.37
N LEU A 93 -1.18 -5.98 -17.08
CA LEU A 93 -1.52 -4.83 -16.22
C LEU A 93 -1.01 -3.51 -16.81
N VAL A 94 0.19 -3.51 -17.40
CA VAL A 94 0.71 -2.39 -18.19
C VAL A 94 1.46 -2.89 -19.42
N ASN A 95 0.98 -2.52 -20.61
CA ASN A 95 1.67 -2.70 -21.89
C ASN A 95 2.09 -1.35 -22.46
N LEU A 96 3.35 -0.95 -22.29
CA LEU A 96 3.81 0.39 -22.69
C LEU A 96 3.67 0.70 -24.18
N SER A 97 3.64 -0.30 -25.06
CA SER A 97 3.40 -0.05 -26.49
C SER A 97 2.01 0.52 -26.79
N ILE A 98 1.06 0.32 -25.88
CA ILE A 98 -0.33 0.79 -25.99
C ILE A 98 -0.60 1.87 -24.93
N HIS A 99 -0.35 1.54 -23.67
CA HIS A 99 -0.80 2.31 -22.51
C HIS A 99 0.04 3.54 -22.24
N GLN A 100 1.27 3.66 -22.76
CA GLN A 100 2.03 4.91 -22.56
C GLN A 100 1.33 6.11 -23.21
N LYS A 101 0.70 5.91 -24.37
CA LYS A 101 -0.07 6.96 -25.07
C LYS A 101 -1.52 7.04 -24.64
N ASN A 102 -2.05 5.97 -24.05
CA ASN A 102 -3.44 5.83 -23.62
C ASN A 102 -3.48 5.24 -22.18
N PRO A 103 -2.93 5.95 -21.19
CA PRO A 103 -2.73 5.40 -19.84
C PRO A 103 -4.05 5.07 -19.13
N GLU A 104 -5.14 5.75 -19.48
CA GLU A 104 -6.49 5.48 -19.01
C GLU A 104 -7.03 4.11 -19.45
N LEU A 105 -6.43 3.48 -20.46
CA LEU A 105 -6.81 2.13 -20.91
C LEU A 105 -6.02 1.03 -20.22
N ALA A 106 -5.04 1.37 -19.36
CA ALA A 106 -4.23 0.36 -18.70
C ALA A 106 -5.07 -0.45 -17.68
N PRO A 107 -5.05 -1.79 -17.72
CA PRO A 107 -5.79 -2.59 -16.75
C PRO A 107 -5.42 -2.28 -15.30
N LEU A 108 -4.15 -1.98 -14.98
CA LEU A 108 -3.76 -1.54 -13.64
C LEU A 108 -4.56 -0.31 -13.16
N TYR A 109 -4.68 0.70 -14.02
CA TYR A 109 -5.42 1.93 -13.72
C TYR A 109 -6.93 1.67 -13.62
N LEU A 110 -7.49 0.94 -14.59
CA LEU A 110 -8.92 0.63 -14.63
C LEU A 110 -9.36 -0.23 -13.44
N ILE A 111 -8.54 -1.20 -13.01
CA ILE A 111 -8.82 -2.02 -11.83
C ILE A 111 -8.95 -1.16 -10.57
N VAL A 112 -8.04 -0.20 -10.34
CA VAL A 112 -8.09 0.61 -9.12
C VAL A 112 -9.11 1.75 -9.17
N LYS A 113 -9.46 2.21 -10.38
CA LYS A 113 -10.42 3.30 -10.59
C LYS A 113 -11.86 2.81 -10.67
N GLU A 114 -12.13 1.78 -11.48
CA GLU A 114 -13.48 1.44 -11.96
C GLU A 114 -13.91 0.01 -11.62
N GLY A 115 -12.97 -0.92 -11.44
CA GLY A 115 -13.28 -2.35 -11.32
C GLY A 115 -13.38 -3.00 -12.70
N TYR A 116 -12.23 -3.41 -13.21
CA TYR A 116 -12.05 -4.01 -14.53
C TYR A 116 -11.68 -5.49 -14.37
N PRO A 117 -12.13 -6.42 -15.25
CA PRO A 117 -12.80 -6.17 -16.54
C PRO A 117 -14.32 -6.17 -16.49
N ASN A 118 -14.96 -6.64 -15.42
CA ASN A 118 -16.38 -6.92 -15.46
C ASN A 118 -17.21 -5.80 -14.84
N SER A 119 -16.83 -5.35 -13.65
CA SER A 119 -17.75 -4.60 -12.80
C SER A 119 -17.08 -4.00 -11.56
N PRO A 120 -17.74 -3.06 -10.86
CA PRO A 120 -17.17 -2.39 -9.68
C PRO A 120 -16.71 -3.32 -8.55
N GLU A 121 -17.22 -4.54 -8.45
CA GLU A 121 -16.74 -5.56 -7.52
C GLU A 121 -15.34 -6.09 -7.80
N ASP A 122 -14.85 -5.96 -9.05
CA ASP A 122 -13.47 -6.28 -9.41
C ASP A 122 -12.49 -5.16 -8.98
N ARG A 123 -12.99 -4.05 -8.42
CA ARG A 123 -12.17 -2.93 -8.00
C ARG A 123 -11.24 -3.32 -6.87
N MET A 124 -9.97 -2.93 -6.99
CA MET A 124 -8.99 -3.05 -5.91
C MET A 124 -8.68 -1.70 -5.27
N PRO A 125 -8.51 -1.64 -3.93
CA PRO A 125 -8.80 -2.70 -2.97
C PRO A 125 -10.30 -3.06 -2.94
N PRO A 126 -10.67 -4.29 -2.54
CA PRO A 126 -12.07 -4.71 -2.59
C PRO A 126 -12.99 -3.90 -1.69
N TYR A 127 -14.16 -3.52 -2.20
CA TYR A 127 -15.09 -2.63 -1.50
C TYR A 127 -15.66 -3.23 -0.19
N TRP A 128 -15.72 -4.56 -0.09
CA TRP A 128 -16.20 -5.25 1.12
C TRP A 128 -15.21 -5.16 2.29
N MET A 129 -13.97 -4.76 2.03
CA MET A 129 -13.06 -4.38 3.09
C MET A 129 -13.44 -2.99 3.59
N ASN A 130 -13.71 -2.87 4.90
CA ASN A 130 -13.97 -1.59 5.56
C ASN A 130 -12.68 -0.74 5.65
N ARG A 131 -12.17 -0.31 4.50
CA ARG A 131 -10.95 0.49 4.35
C ARG A 131 -11.16 1.59 3.32
N SER A 132 -10.37 2.65 3.44
CA SER A 132 -10.37 3.70 2.43
C SER A 132 -9.80 3.16 1.11
N PRO A 133 -10.42 3.48 -0.05
CA PRO A 133 -9.79 3.24 -1.33
C PRO A 133 -8.55 4.13 -1.50
N LEU A 134 -7.79 3.88 -2.57
CA LEU A 134 -6.74 4.83 -3.00
C LEU A 134 -7.33 6.23 -3.20
N THR A 135 -6.54 7.25 -2.87
CA THR A 135 -6.92 8.65 -3.11
C THR A 135 -6.85 8.97 -4.60
N ASP A 136 -7.52 10.06 -5.02
CA ASP A 136 -7.43 10.52 -6.42
C ASP A 136 -5.98 10.85 -6.80
N ASN A 137 -5.16 11.38 -5.88
CA ASN A 137 -3.74 11.62 -6.15
C ASN A 137 -2.98 10.32 -6.47
N GLN A 138 -3.27 9.23 -5.75
CA GLN A 138 -2.63 7.94 -5.95
C GLN A 138 -3.07 7.30 -7.27
N ILE A 139 -4.38 7.32 -7.56
CA ILE A 139 -4.94 6.74 -8.79
C ILE A 139 -4.44 7.51 -10.02
N GLU A 140 -4.50 8.84 -9.99
CA GLU A 140 -3.97 9.68 -11.07
C GLU A 140 -2.44 9.61 -11.14
N GLY A 141 -1.77 9.38 -10.01
CA GLY A 141 -0.33 9.12 -9.95
C GLY A 141 0.07 7.86 -10.72
N ILE A 142 -0.67 6.76 -10.59
CA ILE A 142 -0.47 5.54 -11.40
C ILE A 142 -0.65 5.87 -12.89
N LYS A 143 -1.72 6.60 -13.25
CA LYS A 143 -1.98 7.01 -14.63
C LYS A 143 -0.82 7.83 -15.21
N ARG A 144 -0.32 8.82 -14.47
CA ARG A 144 0.82 9.66 -14.86
C ARG A 144 2.10 8.84 -14.98
N TRP A 145 2.37 7.95 -14.03
CA TRP A 145 3.55 7.08 -14.08
C TRP A 145 3.58 6.23 -15.36
N ILE A 146 2.44 5.66 -15.75
CA ILE A 146 2.31 4.92 -17.02
C ILE A 146 2.54 5.85 -18.22
N ALA A 147 1.96 7.06 -18.21
CA ALA A 147 2.13 8.05 -19.28
C ALA A 147 3.61 8.47 -19.45
N GLU A 148 4.36 8.55 -18.35
CA GLU A 148 5.79 8.84 -18.35
C GLU A 148 6.68 7.67 -18.82
N GLY A 149 6.08 6.52 -19.14
CA GLY A 149 6.78 5.33 -19.59
C GLY A 149 7.15 4.37 -18.46
N ALA A 150 6.45 4.41 -17.33
CA ALA A 150 6.66 3.53 -16.18
C ALA A 150 8.14 3.47 -15.72
N LYS A 151 8.67 4.65 -15.38
CA LYS A 151 10.07 4.83 -14.96
C LYS A 151 10.36 4.17 -13.60
N ASP A 152 11.63 3.88 -13.37
CA ASP A 152 12.18 3.44 -12.08
C ASP A 152 12.38 4.58 -11.12
#